data_AF-A0A7S0HGE0-F1
#
_entry.id   AF-A0A7S0HGE0-F1
#
_cell.length_a   1.000
_cell.length_b   1.000
_cell.length_c   1.000
_cell.angle_alpha   90.00
_cell.angle_beta   90.00
_cell.angle_gamma   90.00
#
_symmetry.space_group_name_H-M   'P 1'
#
loop_
_entity.id
_entity.type
_entity.pdbx_description
1 polymer ?
#
loop_
_entity_poly.entity_id
_entity_poly.type
_entity_poly.pdbx_seq_one_letter_code
_entity_poly.pdbx_strand_id
1 'polypeptide(L)'
;SKVDVRTAKCMKPEDTKAILDELEQGVGFVACNTLVIGLLREALVAQARAALARLPAAERGVSVLLNNLGVLLKHMGLLEEARPLFEEALQGSREMLGDR
;
A
#
# COMPACT_ATOMS: atom_id res chain seq x y z
N SER A 1 2.34 -3.23 -9.02
CA SER A 1 3.73 -2.76 -9.15
C SER A 1 4.67 -3.87 -8.73
N LYS A 2 5.65 -4.26 -9.56
CA LYS A 2 6.72 -5.18 -9.19
C LYS A 2 7.88 -4.35 -8.67
N VAL A 3 8.18 -4.45 -7.38
CA VAL A 3 9.45 -3.95 -6.84
C VAL A 3 10.52 -4.98 -7.20
N ASP A 4 11.64 -4.52 -7.76
CA ASP A 4 12.79 -5.37 -8.03
C ASP A 4 14.08 -4.69 -7.55
N VAL A 5 14.60 -5.18 -6.42
CA VAL A 5 15.82 -4.67 -5.80
C VAL A 5 17.05 -4.80 -6.70
N ARG A 6 17.03 -5.66 -7.73
CA ARG A 6 18.14 -5.80 -8.70
C ARG A 6 18.31 -4.57 -9.59
N THR A 7 17.28 -3.73 -9.67
CA THR A 7 17.32 -2.47 -10.43
C THR A 7 17.67 -1.26 -9.55
N ALA A 8 17.90 -1.48 -8.26
CA ALA A 8 18.27 -0.43 -7.33
C ALA A 8 19.65 0.15 -7.69
N LYS A 9 19.80 1.46 -7.47
CA LYS A 9 21.05 2.19 -7.69
C LYS A 9 21.55 2.75 -6.38
N CYS A 10 22.81 2.47 -6.06
CA CYS A 10 23.52 3.15 -4.98
C CYS A 10 24.29 4.35 -5.55
N MET A 11 24.65 5.32 -4.69
CA MET A 11 25.42 6.49 -5.13
C MET A 11 26.80 6.13 -5.69
N LYS A 12 27.39 5.03 -5.19
CA LYS A 12 28.62 4.44 -5.71
C LYS A 12 28.29 3.16 -6.48
N PRO A 13 28.64 3.09 -7.78
CA PRO A 13 28.39 1.90 -8.58
C PRO A 13 29.10 0.65 -8.05
N GLU A 14 30.29 0.80 -7.46
CA GLU A 14 31.09 -0.30 -6.90
C GLU A 14 30.36 -0.98 -5.73
N ASP A 15 29.71 -0.18 -4.88
CA ASP A 15 28.93 -0.67 -3.74
C ASP A 15 27.67 -1.43 -4.20
N THR A 16 27.09 -1.06 -5.35
CA THR A 16 25.86 -1.69 -5.86
C THR A 16 26.07 -3.19 -6.08
N LYS A 17 27.20 -3.57 -6.68
CA LYS A 17 27.52 -4.98 -6.92
C LYS A 17 27.72 -5.74 -5.61
N ALA A 18 28.56 -5.20 -4.72
CA ALA A 18 28.85 -5.85 -3.44
C ALA A 18 27.58 -6.05 -2.58
N ILE A 19 26.68 -5.06 -2.57
CA ILE A 19 25.40 -5.13 -1.85
C ILE A 19 24.48 -6.19 -2.47
N LEU A 20 24.39 -6.27 -3.80
CA LEU A 20 23.55 -7.28 -4.46
C LEU A 20 24.08 -8.69 -4.25
N ASP A 21 25.40 -8.89 -4.29
CA ASP A 21 26.03 -10.18 -4.04
C ASP A 21 25.78 -10.64 -2.59
N GLU A 22 25.95 -9.76 -1.61
CA GLU A 22 25.66 -10.06 -0.19
C GLU A 22 24.17 -10.34 0.04
N LEU A 23 23.29 -9.57 -0.60
CA LEU A 23 21.85 -9.73 -0.50
C LEU A 23 21.38 -11.07 -1.11
N GLU A 24 22.01 -11.50 -2.20
CA GLU A 24 21.77 -12.81 -2.80
C GLU A 24 22.23 -13.96 -1.90
N GLN A 25 23.42 -13.86 -1.32
CA GLN A 25 23.95 -14.87 -0.40
C GLN A 25 23.19 -14.94 0.94
N GLY A 26 22.66 -13.81 1.40
CA GLY A 26 21.90 -13.71 2.64
C GLY A 26 20.42 -14.06 2.45
N VAL A 27 19.58 -13.02 2.34
CA VAL A 27 18.12 -13.17 2.36
C VAL A 27 17.54 -13.63 1.01
N GLY A 28 18.27 -13.40 -0.08
CA GLY A 28 17.84 -13.66 -1.44
C GLY A 28 16.90 -12.59 -2.01
N PHE A 29 16.94 -12.40 -3.34
CA PHE A 29 16.17 -11.35 -4.02
C PHE A 29 14.65 -11.47 -3.84
N VAL A 30 14.12 -12.69 -3.85
CA VAL A 30 12.66 -12.91 -3.75
C VAL A 30 12.15 -12.52 -2.37
N ALA A 31 12.84 -12.95 -1.31
CA ALA A 31 12.47 -12.58 0.06
C ALA A 31 12.66 -11.08 0.29
N CYS A 32 13.76 -10.49 -0.21
CA CYS A 32 13.98 -9.05 -0.10
C CYS A 32 12.88 -8.24 -0.81
N ASN A 33 12.53 -8.59 -2.05
CA ASN A 33 11.42 -7.96 -2.77
C ASN A 33 10.09 -8.08 -2.01
N THR A 34 9.84 -9.22 -1.37
CA THR A 34 8.64 -9.47 -0.55
C THR A 34 8.62 -8.60 0.71
N LEU A 35 9.76 -8.44 1.38
CA LEU A 35 9.89 -7.57 2.56
C LEU A 35 9.72 -6.10 2.17
N VAL A 36 10.40 -5.65 1.12
CA VAL A 36 10.31 -4.26 0.65
C VAL A 36 8.88 -3.92 0.25
N ILE A 37 8.19 -4.78 -0.52
CA ILE A 37 6.80 -4.51 -0.88
C ILE A 37 5.87 -4.55 0.33
N GLY A 38 6.12 -5.40 1.32
CA GLY A 38 5.37 -5.42 2.59
C GLY A 38 5.49 -4.10 3.34
N LEU A 39 6.72 -3.65 3.60
CA LEU A 39 7.00 -2.39 4.29
C LEU A 39 6.40 -1.17 3.56
N LEU A 40 6.51 -1.13 2.23
CA LEU A 40 5.89 -0.07 1.43
C LEU A 40 4.37 -0.07 1.55
N ARG A 41 3.73 -1.24 1.54
CA ARG A 41 2.27 -1.36 1.69
C ARG A 41 1.82 -0.90 3.07
N GLU A 42 2.51 -1.30 4.14
CA GLU A 42 2.22 -0.86 5.51
C GLU A 42 2.36 0.66 5.66
N ALA A 43 3.44 1.25 5.13
CA ALA A 43 3.64 2.69 5.15
C ALA A 43 2.53 3.44 4.39
N LEU A 44 2.12 2.93 3.22
CA LEU A 44 1.01 3.50 2.44
C LEU A 44 -0.33 3.39 3.18
N VAL A 45 -0.59 2.27 3.85
CA VAL A 45 -1.78 2.11 4.70
C VAL A 45 -1.79 3.16 5.81
N ALA A 46 -0.69 3.33 6.52
CA ALA A 46 -0.59 4.31 7.61
C ALA A 46 -0.81 5.75 7.10
N GLN A 47 -0.17 6.12 5.98
CA GLN A 47 -0.34 7.44 5.38
C GLN A 47 -1.78 7.67 4.88
N ALA A 48 -2.38 6.68 4.22
CA ALA A 48 -3.75 6.77 3.75
C ALA A 48 -4.74 6.95 4.90
N ARG A 49 -4.60 6.17 5.98
CA ARG A 49 -5.42 6.31 7.21
C ARG A 49 -5.28 7.71 7.82
N ALA A 50 -4.05 8.22 7.91
CA ALA A 50 -3.80 9.57 8.44
C ALA A 50 -4.40 10.68 7.57
N ALA A 51 -4.36 10.52 6.24
CA ALA A 51 -4.99 11.46 5.31
C ALA A 51 -6.52 11.41 5.39
N LEU A 52 -7.11 10.20 5.43
CA LEU A 52 -8.55 9.99 5.57
C LEU A 52 -9.09 10.54 6.90
N ALA A 53 -8.33 10.44 7.98
CA ALA A 53 -8.71 11.00 9.29
C ALA A 53 -8.82 12.54 9.29
N ARG A 54 -8.19 13.23 8.33
CA ARG A 54 -8.28 14.69 8.18
C ARG A 54 -9.51 15.12 7.37
N LEU A 55 -10.17 14.19 6.67
CA LEU A 55 -11.35 14.50 5.87
C LEU A 55 -12.63 14.42 6.71
N PRO A 56 -13.62 15.30 6.48
CA PRO A 56 -14.99 15.13 6.98
C PRO A 56 -15.59 13.81 6.51
N ALA A 57 -16.49 13.21 7.31
CA ALA A 57 -17.07 11.90 7.00
C ALA A 57 -17.78 11.86 5.64
N ALA A 58 -18.53 12.91 5.30
CA ALA A 58 -19.24 13.02 4.02
C ALA A 58 -18.30 13.01 2.80
N GLU A 59 -17.13 13.63 2.91
CA GLU A 59 -16.12 13.65 1.83
C GLU A 59 -15.29 12.36 1.80
N ARG A 60 -15.09 11.73 2.96
CA ARG A 60 -14.31 10.50 3.11
C ARG A 60 -14.97 9.34 2.37
N GLY A 61 -16.29 9.19 2.50
CA GLY A 61 -17.04 8.09 1.90
C GLY A 61 -17.07 8.12 0.36
N VAL A 62 -16.92 9.28 -0.28
CA VAL A 62 -16.80 9.37 -1.75
C VAL A 62 -15.34 9.41 -2.25
N SER A 63 -14.37 9.31 -1.33
CA SER A 63 -12.96 9.45 -1.66
C SER A 63 -12.43 8.23 -2.40
N VAL A 64 -11.79 8.47 -3.54
CA VAL A 64 -11.02 7.45 -4.27
C VAL A 64 -9.92 6.84 -3.39
N LEU A 65 -9.39 7.61 -2.44
CA LEU A 65 -8.37 7.13 -1.50
C LEU A 65 -8.90 6.02 -0.58
N LEU A 66 -10.16 6.11 -0.14
CA LEU A 66 -10.80 5.11 0.73
C LEU A 66 -10.93 3.76 0.00
N ASN A 67 -11.41 3.80 -1.24
CA ASN A 67 -11.50 2.61 -2.10
C ASN A 67 -10.13 1.98 -2.39
N ASN A 68 -9.14 2.81 -2.71
CA ASN A 68 -7.77 2.34 -2.97
C ASN A 68 -7.15 1.69 -1.74
N LEU A 69 -7.41 2.22 -0.54
CA LEU A 69 -6.97 1.61 0.71
C LEU A 69 -7.64 0.25 0.95
N GLY A 70 -8.95 0.13 0.71
CA GLY A 70 -9.65 -1.15 0.78
C GLY A 70 -9.07 -2.21 -0.17
N VAL A 71 -8.76 -1.82 -1.41
CA VAL A 71 -8.11 -2.71 -2.39
C VAL A 71 -6.71 -3.11 -1.95
N LEU A 72 -5.94 -2.18 -1.39
CA LEU A 72 -4.60 -2.44 -0.87
C LEU A 72 -4.63 -3.48 0.26
N LEU A 73 -5.52 -3.30 1.24
CA LEU A 73 -5.71 -4.23 2.36
C LEU A 73 -6.18 -5.61 1.87
N LYS A 74 -7.08 -5.66 0.88
CA LYS A 74 -7.46 -6.92 0.23
C LYS A 74 -6.26 -7.63 -0.40
N HIS A 75 -5.38 -6.91 -1.10
CA HIS A 75 -4.15 -7.48 -1.66
C HIS A 75 -3.12 -7.92 -0.60
N MET A 76 -3.24 -7.42 0.63
CA MET A 76 -2.45 -7.88 1.78
C MET A 76 -3.10 -9.07 2.50
N GLY A 77 -4.31 -9.49 2.12
CA GLY A 77 -5.07 -10.54 2.81
C GLY A 77 -5.80 -10.06 4.07
N LEU A 78 -5.76 -8.76 4.38
CA LEU A 78 -6.37 -8.15 5.56
C LEU A 78 -7.84 -7.80 5.28
N LEU A 79 -8.65 -8.83 5.02
CA LEU A 79 -10.05 -8.66 4.60
C LEU A 79 -10.91 -8.01 5.68
N GLU A 80 -10.69 -8.35 6.94
CA GLU A 80 -11.40 -7.76 8.08
C GLU A 80 -11.15 -6.26 8.23
N GLU A 81 -9.95 -5.79 7.86
CA GLU A 81 -9.65 -4.35 7.85
C GLU A 81 -10.15 -3.65 6.59
N ALA A 82 -10.24 -4.36 5.46
CA ALA A 82 -10.69 -3.81 4.19
C ALA A 82 -12.21 -3.58 4.16
N ARG A 83 -12.98 -4.51 4.75
CA ARG A 83 -14.43 -4.50 4.77
C ARG A 83 -15.06 -3.18 5.25
N PRO A 84 -14.71 -2.63 6.43
CA PRO A 84 -15.33 -1.40 6.92
C PRO A 84 -15.06 -0.19 6.00
N LEU A 85 -13.93 -0.18 5.29
CA LEU A 85 -13.63 0.91 4.35
C LEU A 85 -14.54 0.87 3.11
N PHE A 86 -14.87 -0.33 2.61
CA PHE A 86 -15.82 -0.47 1.52
C PHE A 86 -17.25 -0.18 1.96
N GLU A 87 -17.61 -0.51 3.20
CA GLU A 87 -18.91 -0.16 3.78
C GLU A 87 -19.06 1.36 3.93
N GLU A 88 -18.05 2.06 4.45
CA GLU A 88 -18.03 3.53 4.52
C GLU A 88 -18.07 4.16 3.11
N ALA A 89 -17.35 3.58 2.15
CA ALA A 89 -17.38 4.07 0.77
C ALA A 89 -18.76 3.92 0.12
N LEU A 90 -19.42 2.79 0.35
CA LEU A 90 -20.77 2.53 -0.15
C LEU A 90 -21.79 3.47 0.50
N GLN A 91 -21.67 3.70 1.81
CA GLN A 91 -22.57 4.60 2.53
C GLN A 91 -22.43 6.05 2.04
N GLY A 92 -21.20 6.55 1.91
CA GLY A 92 -20.97 7.90 1.37
C GLY A 92 -21.45 8.05 -0.07
N SER A 93 -21.29 7.01 -0.90
CA SER A 93 -21.83 6.97 -2.26
C SER A 93 -23.36 7.10 -2.25
N ARG A 94 -24.06 6.36 -1.39
CA ARG A 94 -25.54 6.43 -1.26
C ARG A 94 -26.03 7.78 -0.78
N GLU A 95 -25.35 8.37 0.20
CA GLU A 95 -25.73 9.67 0.78
C GLU A 95 -25.54 10.83 -0.21
N MET A 96 -24.46 10.78 -1.02
CA MET A 96 -24.13 11.87 -1.96
C MET A 96 -24.78 11.73 -3.33
N LEU A 97 -24.97 10.51 -3.83
CA LEU A 97 -25.48 10.25 -5.19
C LEU A 97 -26.94 9.77 -5.21
N GLY A 98 -27.51 9.40 -4.05
CA GLY A 98 -28.80 8.74 -3.94
C GLY A 98 -28.74 7.27 -4.37
N ASP A 99 -29.57 6.41 -3.77
CA ASP A 99 -29.81 5.05 -4.29
C ASP A 99 -30.47 5.19 -5.67
N ARG A 100 -29.77 4.76 -6.72
CA ARG A 100 -30.30 4.70 -8.08
C ARG A 100 -30.30 3.27 -8.58
#